data_AF-A0A7C6DVW6-F1
#
_entry.id   AF-A0A7C6DVW6-F1
#
_cell.length_a   1.000
_cell.length_b   1.000
_cell.length_c   1.000
_cell.angle_alpha   90.00
_cell.angle_beta   90.00
_cell.angle_gamma   90.00
#
_symmetry.space_group_name_H-M   'P 1'
#
loop_
_entity.id
_entity.type
_entity.pdbx_description
1 polymer ?
#
loop_
_entity_poly.entity_id
_entity_poly.type
_entity_poly.pdbx_seq_one_letter_code
_entity_poly.pdbx_strand_id
1 'polypeptide(L)'
;MNRAKAAVGWLFPAFLIFFHTVGAQPTTFDFPIDNGKLVEIRNPLGRIEILASEGGDGQGSIVSSGTPLNLSKLVSVTASSIRIEPQNSASARIDLSLRLPVRTRLRLETTSGEIRISGNFSSVEAKTETGTIITEIPTDDVAYRLQWNQSRPRIVSDFDLEPVKEQSAGRFIIKGRFRKNATADLRRKNGLTNPEQGTDETAVKLNFSTDRGIILLNVPPAEVMNNLGEKPLTEAAKAIIRSGDGLLMESIRRASPKYFAEYMRTLPPLRPEPSLISQRRNAASETVKGEFKAIVRAVDSANRAVAGLGPDDFQIETSGRPGEILEIKPATAPVNLVLLLDVSGSVENYTTFIRKAARAFIETVDPRDRVSIIIFNEDVKSLVSFTSDKRELSSSLDTFDAGGGTAYYDAIAFVLTETLRPLKGERTAIVILTDGDDNRSFLPFEALIGSIEESGALIYPLYVPTGLIAAGSVSDSGPDPLRSRYLGRGLTSQAEMEGKRLAAVSGGIYYPISRLSEIQDAYNDIAAQLRTAYEIRFRAEISSDGRRPDPRFRIRTTRPNVFVQIGSVSQLNQ
;
A
#
# COMPACT_ATOMS: atom_id res chain seq x y z
N MET A 1 -14.63 26.17 -79.39
CA MET A 1 -14.88 24.73 -79.68
C MET A 1 -13.79 23.93 -79.01
N ASN A 2 -14.18 23.05 -78.08
CA ASN A 2 -13.36 22.31 -77.12
C ASN A 2 -12.26 21.44 -77.74
N ARG A 3 -11.04 21.51 -77.19
CA ARG A 3 -10.18 20.34 -76.88
C ARG A 3 -9.20 20.74 -75.76
N ALA A 4 -9.48 20.35 -74.52
CA ALA A 4 -8.51 20.36 -73.43
C ALA A 4 -8.20 18.89 -73.07
N LYS A 5 -6.91 18.56 -73.20
CA LYS A 5 -6.31 17.25 -72.94
C LYS A 5 -6.20 17.00 -71.43
N ALA A 6 -6.38 15.73 -71.06
CA ALA A 6 -6.23 15.20 -69.72
C ALA A 6 -4.81 15.39 -69.16
N ALA A 7 -4.74 15.78 -67.88
CA ALA A 7 -3.55 15.64 -67.04
C ALA A 7 -3.88 14.64 -65.93
N VAL A 8 -3.01 13.64 -65.81
CA VAL A 8 -3.07 12.53 -64.84
C VAL A 8 -2.62 13.05 -63.48
N GLY A 9 -3.51 13.02 -62.49
CA GLY A 9 -3.19 13.23 -61.08
C GLY A 9 -3.37 11.92 -60.31
N TRP A 10 -2.29 11.38 -59.76
CA TRP A 10 -2.33 10.26 -58.82
C TRP A 10 -2.78 10.78 -57.45
N LEU A 11 -3.99 10.38 -57.04
CA LEU A 11 -4.48 10.52 -55.67
C LEU A 11 -4.39 9.14 -55.00
N PHE A 12 -3.45 8.99 -54.06
CA PHE A 12 -3.45 7.89 -53.09
C PHE A 12 -4.60 8.10 -52.10
N PRO A 13 -5.54 7.15 -51.93
CA PRO A 13 -6.43 7.20 -50.78
C PRO A 13 -5.67 6.68 -49.56
N ALA A 14 -5.51 7.54 -48.55
CA ALA A 14 -5.07 7.13 -47.22
C ALA A 14 -6.18 6.29 -46.58
N PHE A 15 -6.00 4.97 -46.53
CA PHE A 15 -6.82 4.07 -45.74
C PHE A 15 -6.47 4.29 -44.26
N LEU A 16 -7.29 5.09 -43.56
CA LEU A 16 -7.29 5.13 -42.10
C LEU A 16 -7.87 3.79 -41.59
N ILE A 17 -7.00 2.84 -41.28
CA ILE A 17 -7.39 1.63 -40.55
C ILE A 17 -7.61 2.07 -39.09
N PHE A 18 -8.87 2.34 -38.74
CA PHE A 18 -9.29 2.34 -37.35
C PHE A 18 -9.14 0.91 -36.82
N PHE A 19 -8.10 0.64 -36.04
CA PHE A 19 -8.12 -0.50 -35.13
C PHE A 19 -9.18 -0.21 -34.05
N HIS A 20 -10.43 -0.57 -34.33
CA HIS A 20 -11.37 -0.87 -33.25
C HIS A 20 -10.87 -2.15 -32.60
N THR A 21 -10.19 -2.01 -31.45
CA THR A 21 -10.18 -3.09 -30.47
C THR A 21 -11.63 -3.32 -30.07
N VAL A 22 -12.27 -4.31 -30.69
CA VAL A 22 -13.56 -4.84 -30.24
C VAL A 22 -13.27 -5.46 -28.87
N GLY A 23 -13.37 -4.66 -27.81
CA GLY A 23 -13.54 -5.18 -26.48
C GLY A 23 -14.83 -6.00 -26.50
N ALA A 24 -14.72 -7.31 -26.27
CA ALA A 24 -15.89 -8.14 -26.09
C ALA A 24 -16.77 -7.51 -25.00
N GLN A 25 -18.00 -7.12 -25.35
CA GLN A 25 -18.94 -6.63 -24.34
C GLN A 25 -19.12 -7.75 -23.29
N PRO A 26 -18.99 -7.45 -21.99
CA PRO A 26 -19.26 -8.43 -20.96
C PRO A 26 -20.69 -8.92 -21.15
N THR A 27 -20.85 -10.22 -21.39
CA THR A 27 -22.17 -10.82 -21.46
C THR A 27 -22.69 -10.86 -20.03
N THR A 28 -23.85 -10.27 -19.78
CA THR A 28 -24.55 -10.35 -18.50
C THR A 28 -25.69 -11.35 -18.66
N PHE A 29 -25.89 -12.21 -17.67
CA PHE A 29 -27.03 -13.12 -17.63
C PHE A 29 -27.74 -12.99 -16.29
N ASP A 30 -29.03 -12.68 -16.34
CA ASP A 30 -29.87 -12.53 -15.16
C ASP A 30 -30.67 -13.82 -14.91
N PHE A 31 -30.84 -14.18 -13.64
CA PHE A 31 -31.58 -15.37 -13.23
C PHE A 31 -32.38 -15.13 -11.95
N PRO A 32 -33.56 -15.75 -11.79
CA PRO A 32 -34.37 -15.59 -10.59
C PRO A 32 -33.74 -16.31 -9.39
N ILE A 33 -33.79 -15.66 -8.23
CA ILE A 33 -33.34 -16.16 -6.92
C ILE A 33 -34.47 -15.93 -5.92
N ASP A 34 -35.13 -17.02 -5.53
CA ASP A 34 -36.11 -16.94 -4.44
C ASP A 34 -35.42 -16.68 -3.10
N ASN A 35 -36.12 -15.96 -2.21
CA ASN A 35 -35.62 -15.63 -0.89
C ASN A 35 -35.17 -16.89 -0.11
N GLY A 36 -33.92 -16.87 0.35
CA GLY A 36 -33.33 -17.93 1.16
C GLY A 36 -32.85 -19.16 0.39
N LYS A 37 -32.91 -19.20 -0.95
CA LYS A 37 -32.30 -20.30 -1.73
C LYS A 37 -30.77 -20.32 -1.61
N LEU A 38 -30.20 -21.52 -1.70
CA LEU A 38 -28.75 -21.75 -1.71
C LEU A 38 -28.22 -21.56 -3.13
N VAL A 39 -27.21 -20.70 -3.28
CA VAL A 39 -26.45 -20.55 -4.53
C VAL A 39 -25.13 -21.30 -4.37
N GLU A 40 -24.96 -22.35 -5.16
CA GLU A 40 -23.75 -23.17 -5.25
C GLU A 40 -22.92 -22.72 -6.46
N ILE A 41 -21.66 -22.34 -6.25
CA ILE A 41 -20.75 -21.92 -7.33
C ILE A 41 -19.49 -22.77 -7.27
N ARG A 42 -19.16 -23.42 -8.38
CA ARG A 42 -17.95 -24.22 -8.50
C ARG A 42 -17.11 -23.70 -9.66
N ASN A 43 -15.93 -23.17 -9.35
CA ASN A 43 -15.01 -22.61 -10.32
C ASN A 43 -13.55 -22.97 -9.98
N PRO A 44 -13.06 -24.16 -10.38
CA PRO A 44 -11.74 -24.66 -9.98
C PRO A 44 -10.54 -23.74 -10.27
N LEU A 45 -10.48 -23.12 -11.46
CA LEU A 45 -9.25 -22.43 -11.95
C LEU A 45 -9.34 -20.91 -12.03
N GLY A 46 -10.44 -20.28 -11.61
CA GLY A 46 -10.63 -18.83 -11.73
C GLY A 46 -11.27 -18.18 -10.52
N ARG A 47 -11.27 -16.84 -10.53
CA ARG A 47 -11.79 -16.04 -9.41
C ARG A 47 -13.31 -16.12 -9.34
N ILE A 48 -13.84 -16.09 -8.12
CA ILE A 48 -15.25 -15.90 -7.82
C ILE A 48 -15.38 -14.59 -7.06
N GLU A 49 -16.11 -13.63 -7.60
CA GLU A 49 -16.44 -12.36 -6.94
C GLU A 49 -17.96 -12.26 -6.80
N ILE A 50 -18.43 -11.93 -5.59
CA ILE A 50 -19.85 -11.85 -5.28
C ILE A 50 -20.13 -10.56 -4.53
N LEU A 51 -21.06 -9.78 -5.05
CA LEU A 51 -21.55 -8.55 -4.45
C LEU A 51 -23.03 -8.69 -4.06
N ALA A 52 -23.37 -8.38 -2.81
CA ALA A 52 -24.77 -8.29 -2.40
C ALA A 52 -25.39 -6.98 -2.93
N SER A 53 -26.62 -7.05 -3.45
CA SER A 53 -27.36 -5.90 -3.97
C SER A 53 -28.73 -5.78 -3.30
N GLU A 54 -29.07 -4.58 -2.82
CA GLU A 54 -30.35 -4.27 -2.16
C GLU A 54 -31.51 -3.94 -3.14
N GLY A 55 -31.25 -3.89 -4.45
CA GLY A 55 -32.16 -3.31 -5.44
C GLY A 55 -32.60 -4.21 -6.61
N GLY A 56 -32.56 -5.53 -6.47
CA GLY A 56 -33.07 -6.45 -7.49
C GLY A 56 -34.28 -7.22 -6.95
N ASP A 57 -35.39 -7.23 -7.69
CA ASP A 57 -36.64 -7.97 -7.40
C ASP A 57 -36.41 -9.50 -7.40
N GLY A 58 -35.60 -10.02 -6.47
CA GLY A 58 -35.22 -11.43 -6.41
C GLY A 58 -34.46 -11.91 -7.65
N GLN A 59 -33.67 -11.06 -8.30
CA GLN A 59 -32.85 -11.43 -9.46
C GLN A 59 -31.36 -11.35 -9.10
N GLY A 60 -30.60 -12.36 -9.51
CA GLY A 60 -29.15 -12.33 -9.52
C GLY A 60 -28.61 -12.15 -10.94
N SER A 61 -27.43 -11.56 -11.06
CA SER A 61 -26.75 -11.41 -12.35
C SER A 61 -25.36 -12.01 -12.30
N ILE A 62 -24.93 -12.59 -13.42
CA ILE A 62 -23.57 -13.11 -13.60
C ILE A 62 -22.92 -12.46 -14.81
N VAL A 63 -21.66 -12.06 -14.62
CA VAL A 63 -20.76 -11.56 -15.66
C VAL A 63 -19.52 -12.44 -15.65
N SER A 64 -19.12 -12.93 -16.81
CA SER A 64 -17.83 -13.62 -16.98
C SER A 64 -16.87 -12.74 -17.78
N SER A 65 -15.63 -12.64 -17.34
CA SER A 65 -14.55 -12.05 -18.12
C SER A 65 -13.58 -13.12 -18.62
N GLY A 66 -13.20 -13.07 -19.91
CA GLY A 66 -12.29 -14.03 -20.53
C GLY A 66 -12.85 -14.64 -21.81
N THR A 67 -12.77 -15.97 -21.94
CA THR A 67 -13.27 -16.72 -23.11
C THR A 67 -14.79 -16.52 -23.27
N PRO A 68 -15.31 -16.30 -24.49
CA PRO A 68 -16.75 -16.16 -24.70
C PRO A 68 -17.49 -17.43 -24.25
N LEU A 69 -18.30 -17.30 -23.20
CA LEU A 69 -19.08 -18.38 -22.61
C LEU A 69 -20.57 -18.17 -22.88
N ASN A 70 -21.27 -19.27 -23.11
CA ASN A 70 -22.73 -19.23 -23.14
C ASN A 70 -23.27 -19.32 -21.71
N LEU A 71 -23.47 -18.15 -21.08
CA LEU A 71 -23.84 -18.02 -19.67
C LEU A 71 -25.13 -18.76 -19.29
N SER A 72 -26.08 -18.87 -20.22
CA SER A 72 -27.35 -19.59 -20.00
C SER A 72 -27.18 -21.09 -19.74
N LYS A 73 -26.06 -21.69 -20.18
CA LYS A 73 -25.72 -23.10 -19.95
C LYS A 73 -24.91 -23.33 -18.67
N LEU A 74 -24.45 -22.26 -18.01
CA LEU A 74 -23.68 -22.32 -16.77
C LEU A 74 -24.56 -22.47 -15.54
N VAL A 75 -25.78 -21.94 -15.61
CA VAL A 75 -26.72 -21.89 -14.50
C VAL A 75 -27.69 -23.06 -14.59
N SER A 76 -27.68 -23.92 -13.58
CA SER A 76 -28.66 -24.98 -13.40
C SER A 76 -29.52 -24.65 -12.17
N VAL A 77 -30.79 -24.37 -12.40
CA VAL A 77 -31.74 -24.02 -11.34
C VAL A 77 -32.48 -25.28 -10.93
N THR A 78 -32.32 -25.68 -9.66
CA THR A 78 -33.07 -26.78 -9.03
C THR A 78 -34.10 -26.19 -8.05
N ALA A 79 -35.04 -27.00 -7.58
CA ALA A 79 -36.03 -26.59 -6.58
C ALA A 79 -35.40 -26.02 -5.28
N SER A 80 -34.23 -26.53 -4.88
CA SER A 80 -33.57 -26.21 -3.60
C SER A 80 -32.28 -25.38 -3.70
N SER A 81 -31.63 -25.37 -4.87
CA SER A 81 -30.38 -24.65 -5.09
C SER A 81 -30.22 -24.16 -6.53
N ILE A 82 -29.35 -23.17 -6.71
CA ILE A 82 -28.90 -22.68 -8.01
C ILE A 82 -27.43 -23.05 -8.13
N ARG A 83 -27.08 -23.93 -9.09
CA ARG A 83 -25.70 -24.35 -9.31
C ARG A 83 -25.12 -23.67 -10.53
N ILE A 84 -23.96 -23.05 -10.35
CA ILE A 84 -23.21 -22.32 -11.37
C ILE A 84 -21.86 -23.03 -11.55
N GLU A 85 -21.65 -23.66 -12.70
CA GLU A 85 -20.43 -24.42 -13.00
C GLU A 85 -20.03 -24.25 -14.48
N PRO A 86 -18.85 -23.70 -14.79
CA PRO A 86 -18.43 -23.57 -16.17
C PRO A 86 -18.05 -24.88 -16.83
N GLN A 87 -18.66 -25.14 -18.00
CA GLN A 87 -18.23 -26.21 -18.89
C GLN A 87 -16.80 -25.91 -19.35
N ASN A 88 -15.88 -26.85 -19.12
CA ASN A 88 -14.42 -26.72 -19.31
C ASN A 88 -13.67 -25.85 -18.27
N SER A 89 -14.23 -25.59 -17.10
CA SER A 89 -13.52 -24.92 -15.98
C SER A 89 -12.27 -25.67 -15.48
N ALA A 90 -12.06 -26.91 -15.93
CA ALA A 90 -10.85 -27.70 -15.68
C ALA A 90 -9.68 -27.38 -16.64
N SER A 91 -9.89 -26.68 -17.75
CA SER A 91 -8.85 -26.40 -18.76
C SER A 91 -8.67 -24.92 -19.10
N ALA A 92 -9.62 -24.04 -18.74
CA ALA A 92 -9.52 -22.60 -18.94
C ALA A 92 -9.80 -21.82 -17.64
N ARG A 93 -8.98 -20.81 -17.35
CA ARG A 93 -9.19 -19.87 -16.24
C ARG A 93 -10.33 -18.92 -16.60
N ILE A 94 -11.41 -18.96 -15.82
CA ILE A 94 -12.62 -18.15 -16.03
C ILE A 94 -12.90 -17.37 -14.75
N ASP A 95 -12.87 -16.05 -14.82
CA ASP A 95 -13.23 -15.22 -13.67
C ASP A 95 -14.75 -14.92 -13.73
N LEU A 96 -15.43 -15.16 -12.61
CA LEU A 96 -16.87 -14.97 -12.45
C LEU A 96 -17.13 -13.84 -11.47
N SER A 97 -17.93 -12.86 -11.87
CA SER A 97 -18.43 -11.79 -11.01
C SER A 97 -19.96 -11.85 -10.97
N LEU A 98 -20.52 -11.94 -9.76
CA LEU A 98 -21.96 -12.09 -9.53
C LEU A 98 -22.49 -10.96 -8.66
N ARG A 99 -23.73 -10.53 -8.95
CA ARG A 99 -24.53 -9.72 -8.04
C ARG A 99 -25.72 -10.53 -7.57
N LEU A 100 -25.87 -10.66 -6.26
CA LEU A 100 -26.92 -11.48 -5.64
C LEU A 100 -27.72 -10.64 -4.63
N PRO A 101 -28.99 -10.96 -4.38
CA PRO A 101 -29.75 -10.31 -3.31
C PRO A 101 -29.08 -10.43 -1.94
N VAL A 102 -29.37 -9.47 -1.06
CA VAL A 102 -28.96 -9.57 0.34
C VAL A 102 -29.59 -10.79 1.00
N ARG A 103 -28.93 -11.30 2.06
CA ARG A 103 -29.34 -12.49 2.82
C ARG A 103 -29.39 -13.81 2.03
N THR A 104 -28.86 -13.86 0.80
CA THR A 104 -28.66 -15.13 0.07
C THR A 104 -27.71 -16.07 0.82
N ARG A 105 -27.94 -17.39 0.69
CA ARG A 105 -27.04 -18.43 1.20
C ARG A 105 -26.08 -18.87 0.10
N LEU A 106 -24.79 -18.95 0.40
CA LEU A 106 -23.74 -19.24 -0.57
C LEU A 106 -22.98 -20.51 -0.21
N ARG A 107 -22.63 -21.31 -1.23
CA ARG A 107 -21.63 -22.36 -1.18
C ARG A 107 -20.68 -22.22 -2.36
N LEU A 108 -19.41 -21.96 -2.09
CA LEU A 108 -18.41 -21.56 -3.08
C LEU A 108 -17.23 -22.52 -3.05
N GLU A 109 -16.80 -23.01 -4.21
CA GLU A 109 -15.66 -23.90 -4.33
C GLU A 109 -14.72 -23.49 -5.46
N THR A 110 -13.43 -23.42 -5.16
CA THR A 110 -12.34 -23.23 -6.11
C THR A 110 -11.13 -24.09 -5.71
N THR A 111 -10.16 -24.27 -6.60
CA THR A 111 -8.89 -24.95 -6.29
C THR A 111 -7.85 -23.90 -5.92
N SER A 112 -7.57 -22.96 -6.83
CA SER A 112 -6.54 -21.94 -6.65
C SER A 112 -7.04 -20.50 -6.82
N GLY A 113 -8.30 -20.32 -7.24
CA GLY A 113 -8.90 -19.01 -7.45
C GLY A 113 -9.14 -18.22 -6.17
N GLU A 114 -9.15 -16.90 -6.27
CA GLU A 114 -9.63 -16.01 -5.19
C GLU A 114 -11.15 -16.13 -5.06
N ILE A 115 -11.66 -16.13 -3.84
CA ILE A 115 -13.08 -15.98 -3.52
C ILE A 115 -13.25 -14.64 -2.81
N ARG A 116 -13.96 -13.70 -3.41
CA ARG A 116 -14.28 -12.39 -2.83
C ARG A 116 -15.78 -12.25 -2.62
N ILE A 117 -16.19 -11.95 -1.39
CA ILE A 117 -17.58 -11.81 -0.99
C ILE A 117 -17.79 -10.45 -0.31
N SER A 118 -18.61 -9.59 -0.89
CA SER A 118 -18.91 -8.27 -0.32
C SER A 118 -20.41 -8.10 -0.12
N GLY A 119 -20.83 -7.69 1.07
CA GLY A 119 -22.21 -7.39 1.44
C GLY A 119 -22.86 -8.36 2.43
N ASN A 120 -24.14 -8.13 2.75
CA ASN A 120 -24.86 -8.85 3.81
C ASN A 120 -25.43 -10.18 3.32
N PHE A 121 -24.83 -11.30 3.71
CA PHE A 121 -25.30 -12.67 3.43
C PHE A 121 -25.77 -13.38 4.70
N SER A 122 -26.69 -14.34 4.57
CA SER A 122 -27.16 -15.11 5.74
C SER A 122 -26.17 -16.21 6.13
N SER A 123 -25.63 -16.92 5.14
CA SER A 123 -24.55 -17.88 5.35
C SER A 123 -23.64 -17.98 4.13
N VAL A 124 -22.34 -18.10 4.37
CA VAL A 124 -21.32 -18.30 3.34
C VAL A 124 -20.47 -19.51 3.70
N GLU A 125 -20.57 -20.55 2.88
CA GLU A 125 -19.63 -21.66 2.87
C GLU A 125 -18.64 -21.47 1.72
N ALA A 126 -17.34 -21.43 2.00
CA ALA A 126 -16.33 -21.23 0.97
C ALA A 126 -15.15 -22.20 1.16
N LYS A 127 -14.74 -22.84 0.07
CA LYS A 127 -13.67 -23.83 0.04
C LYS A 127 -12.66 -23.53 -1.06
N THR A 128 -11.38 -23.54 -0.71
CA THR A 128 -10.27 -23.36 -1.66
C THR A 128 -9.04 -24.17 -1.27
N GLU A 129 -8.26 -24.74 -2.19
CA GLU A 129 -7.03 -25.43 -1.82
C GLU A 129 -5.92 -24.42 -1.49
N THR A 130 -5.62 -23.51 -2.42
CA THR A 130 -4.52 -22.54 -2.27
C THR A 130 -4.94 -21.09 -2.41
N GLY A 131 -6.19 -20.81 -2.81
CA GLY A 131 -6.67 -19.46 -3.06
C GLY A 131 -6.92 -18.64 -1.80
N THR A 132 -7.13 -17.35 -1.97
CA THR A 132 -7.48 -16.43 -0.88
C THR A 132 -9.00 -16.29 -0.78
N ILE A 133 -9.55 -16.38 0.44
CA ILE A 133 -10.95 -16.05 0.73
C ILE A 133 -10.98 -14.67 1.37
N ILE A 134 -11.72 -13.74 0.78
CA ILE A 134 -11.82 -12.34 1.20
C ILE A 134 -13.28 -12.03 1.45
N THR A 135 -13.59 -11.47 2.62
CA THR A 135 -14.94 -11.03 2.94
C THR A 135 -15.00 -9.57 3.33
N GLU A 136 -16.04 -8.86 2.92
CA GLU A 136 -16.42 -7.53 3.36
C GLU A 136 -17.90 -7.59 3.80
N ILE A 137 -18.13 -7.99 5.05
CA ILE A 137 -19.45 -8.29 5.61
C ILE A 137 -19.76 -7.41 6.84
N PRO A 138 -21.04 -7.18 7.16
CA PRO A 138 -21.44 -6.51 8.41
C PRO A 138 -20.91 -7.24 9.65
N THR A 139 -20.43 -6.50 10.65
CA THR A 139 -19.80 -7.04 11.88
C THR A 139 -20.69 -7.01 13.12
N ASP A 140 -22.00 -6.79 12.96
CA ASP A 140 -22.93 -6.68 14.10
C ASP A 140 -23.04 -8.00 14.88
N ASP A 141 -23.23 -9.12 14.17
CA ASP A 141 -23.24 -10.48 14.73
C ASP A 141 -22.72 -11.48 13.69
N VAL A 142 -21.52 -12.02 13.92
CA VAL A 142 -20.83 -12.93 12.99
C VAL A 142 -20.49 -14.23 13.71
N ALA A 143 -21.04 -15.34 13.23
CA ALA A 143 -20.64 -16.68 13.68
C ALA A 143 -19.69 -17.29 12.65
N TYR A 144 -18.52 -17.75 13.08
CA TYR A 144 -17.47 -18.21 12.16
C TYR A 144 -16.91 -19.58 12.54
N ARG A 145 -16.58 -20.36 11.50
CA ARG A 145 -15.78 -21.58 11.57
C ARG A 145 -14.80 -21.57 10.41
N LEU A 146 -13.51 -21.53 10.73
CA LEU A 146 -12.42 -21.38 9.77
C LEU A 146 -11.47 -22.55 9.95
N GLN A 147 -11.08 -23.20 8.86
CA GLN A 147 -10.29 -24.43 8.89
C GLN A 147 -9.14 -24.42 7.89
N TRP A 148 -7.97 -24.86 8.33
CA TRP A 148 -6.82 -25.16 7.49
C TRP A 148 -6.45 -26.64 7.58
N ASN A 149 -6.28 -27.32 6.44
CA ASN A 149 -6.01 -28.77 6.41
C ASN A 149 -4.54 -29.13 6.24
N GLN A 150 -3.73 -28.28 5.60
CA GLN A 150 -2.35 -28.61 5.23
C GLN A 150 -1.34 -27.49 5.56
N SER A 151 -1.77 -26.42 6.23
CA SER A 151 -0.89 -25.37 6.73
C SER A 151 -1.35 -24.83 8.07
N ARG A 152 -0.45 -24.16 8.78
CA ARG A 152 -0.85 -23.29 9.89
C ARG A 152 -1.82 -22.22 9.38
N PRO A 153 -2.74 -21.71 10.23
CA PRO A 153 -3.68 -20.68 9.83
C PRO A 153 -2.95 -19.43 9.35
N ARG A 154 -3.40 -18.90 8.23
CA ARG A 154 -2.97 -17.61 7.68
C ARG A 154 -4.21 -16.75 7.52
N ILE A 155 -4.44 -15.89 8.51
CA ILE A 155 -5.66 -15.11 8.63
C ILE A 155 -5.38 -13.70 9.11
N VAL A 156 -6.13 -12.73 8.57
CA VAL A 156 -6.22 -11.37 9.10
C VAL A 156 -7.69 -11.00 9.24
N SER A 157 -8.07 -10.38 10.36
CA SER A 157 -9.43 -9.95 10.64
C SER A 157 -9.43 -8.55 11.24
N ASP A 158 -10.44 -7.74 10.94
CA ASP A 158 -10.68 -6.43 11.57
C ASP A 158 -11.32 -6.52 12.97
N PHE A 159 -11.79 -7.71 13.37
CA PHE A 159 -12.34 -8.02 14.69
C PHE A 159 -11.60 -9.18 15.36
N ASP A 160 -11.70 -9.25 16.70
CA ASP A 160 -10.99 -10.26 17.47
C ASP A 160 -11.55 -11.67 17.22
N LEU A 161 -10.65 -12.61 16.97
CA LEU A 161 -10.94 -14.03 16.79
C LEU A 161 -10.54 -14.83 18.02
N GLU A 162 -11.27 -15.92 18.25
CA GLU A 162 -10.89 -16.93 19.25
C GLU A 162 -9.52 -17.56 18.93
N PRO A 163 -8.77 -18.06 19.93
CA PRO A 163 -7.48 -18.70 19.70
C PRO A 163 -7.53 -19.92 18.77
N VAL A 164 -6.48 -20.10 17.98
CA VAL A 164 -6.31 -21.26 17.09
C VAL A 164 -6.26 -22.56 17.90
N LYS A 165 -7.03 -23.57 17.47
CA LYS A 165 -6.99 -24.92 18.01
C LYS A 165 -6.39 -25.88 16.98
N GLU A 166 -5.24 -26.46 17.29
CA GLU A 166 -4.62 -27.53 16.51
C GLU A 166 -5.33 -28.86 16.79
N GLN A 167 -5.61 -29.62 15.73
CA GLN A 167 -6.19 -30.95 15.76
C GLN A 167 -5.18 -31.99 15.24
N SER A 168 -5.54 -33.27 15.37
CA SER A 168 -4.76 -34.38 14.79
C SER A 168 -4.50 -34.18 13.29
N ALA A 169 -3.33 -34.62 12.83
CA ALA A 169 -2.88 -34.55 11.43
C ALA A 169 -2.62 -33.14 10.88
N GLY A 170 -2.26 -32.17 11.74
CA GLY A 170 -1.86 -30.83 11.30
C GLY A 170 -3.01 -29.96 10.78
N ARG A 171 -4.25 -30.29 11.18
CA ARG A 171 -5.45 -29.50 10.87
C ARG A 171 -5.64 -28.44 11.94
N PHE A 172 -5.94 -27.20 11.54
CA PHE A 172 -6.15 -26.09 12.45
C PHE A 172 -7.57 -25.53 12.30
N ILE A 173 -8.22 -25.22 13.43
CA ILE A 173 -9.58 -24.70 13.44
C ILE A 173 -9.68 -23.48 14.35
N ILE A 174 -10.35 -22.45 13.84
CA ILE A 174 -10.79 -21.27 14.59
C ILE A 174 -12.32 -21.26 14.54
N LYS A 175 -13.00 -21.25 15.69
CA LYS A 175 -14.46 -21.19 15.76
C LYS A 175 -14.92 -20.28 16.88
N GLY A 176 -15.91 -19.45 16.61
CA GLY A 176 -16.40 -18.48 17.58
C GLY A 176 -17.58 -17.66 17.05
N ARG A 177 -17.97 -16.65 17.83
CA ARG A 177 -19.00 -15.67 17.45
C ARG A 177 -18.55 -14.30 17.92
N PHE A 178 -18.52 -13.33 17.01
CA PHE A 178 -18.19 -11.94 17.29
C PHE A 178 -19.47 -11.10 17.31
N ARG A 179 -19.57 -10.17 18.29
CA ARG A 179 -20.67 -9.20 18.41
C ARG A 179 -20.11 -7.84 18.80
N LYS A 180 -20.35 -6.83 17.96
CA LYS A 180 -19.77 -5.47 18.10
C LYS A 180 -20.12 -4.77 19.43
N ASN A 181 -21.27 -5.08 20.04
CA ASN A 181 -21.78 -4.41 21.25
C ASN A 181 -21.67 -5.22 22.56
N ALA A 182 -20.93 -6.33 22.59
CA ALA A 182 -20.88 -7.21 23.77
C ALA A 182 -20.26 -6.56 25.03
N THR A 183 -19.47 -5.50 24.89
CA THR A 183 -18.88 -4.75 26.02
C THR A 183 -19.88 -3.88 26.78
N ALA A 184 -20.99 -3.47 26.16
CA ALA A 184 -22.11 -2.82 26.87
C ALA A 184 -22.93 -3.83 27.70
N ASP A 185 -23.03 -5.09 27.24
CA ASP A 185 -23.75 -6.16 27.94
C ASP A 185 -23.02 -6.65 29.19
N LEU A 186 -21.68 -6.59 29.21
CA LEU A 186 -20.90 -6.90 30.41
C LEU A 186 -21.07 -5.84 31.52
N ARG A 187 -21.36 -4.58 31.19
CA ARG A 187 -21.70 -3.54 32.18
C ARG A 187 -23.16 -3.59 32.62
N ARG A 188 -24.08 -4.12 31.80
CA ARG A 188 -25.49 -4.34 32.16
C ARG A 188 -25.73 -5.57 33.04
N LYS A 189 -24.76 -6.49 33.16
CA LYS A 189 -24.86 -7.64 34.08
C LYS A 189 -25.02 -7.28 35.58
N ASN A 190 -24.80 -6.02 35.97
CA ASN A 190 -25.03 -5.52 37.33
C ASN A 190 -26.39 -4.80 37.53
N GLY A 191 -27.30 -4.82 36.55
CA GLY A 191 -28.63 -4.23 36.70
C GLY A 191 -29.65 -4.90 35.79
N LEU A 192 -30.72 -5.44 36.39
CA LEU A 192 -31.77 -6.24 35.75
C LEU A 192 -32.27 -5.62 34.44
N THR A 193 -31.76 -6.10 33.31
CA THR A 193 -32.44 -6.20 32.01
C THR A 193 -31.78 -7.34 31.25
N ASN A 194 -32.58 -8.28 30.76
CA ASN A 194 -32.10 -9.32 29.85
C ASN A 194 -31.52 -8.63 28.60
N PRO A 195 -30.30 -8.96 28.16
CA PRO A 195 -29.81 -8.50 26.87
C PRO A 195 -30.77 -9.04 25.80
N GLU A 196 -31.27 -8.17 24.92
CA GLU A 196 -32.06 -8.56 23.76
C GLU A 196 -31.26 -9.61 22.99
N GLN A 197 -31.75 -10.86 23.02
CA GLN A 197 -31.16 -11.95 22.28
C GLN A 197 -31.35 -11.66 20.80
N GLY A 198 -30.31 -11.17 20.12
CA GLY A 198 -30.28 -11.14 18.66
C GLY A 198 -30.63 -12.53 18.13
N THR A 199 -31.72 -12.61 17.36
CA THR A 199 -32.23 -13.85 16.78
C THR A 199 -31.20 -14.44 15.81
N ASP A 200 -31.11 -15.76 15.72
CA ASP A 200 -30.14 -16.45 14.83
C ASP A 200 -30.37 -16.14 13.33
N GLU A 201 -31.48 -15.45 13.01
CA GLU A 201 -31.88 -14.96 11.70
C GLU A 201 -31.14 -13.71 11.23
N THR A 202 -30.52 -12.91 12.10
CA THR A 202 -29.79 -11.69 11.70
C THR A 202 -28.29 -11.92 11.55
N ALA A 203 -27.75 -12.94 12.21
CA ALA A 203 -26.32 -13.24 12.16
C ALA A 203 -25.84 -13.63 10.76
N VAL A 204 -24.58 -13.31 10.47
CA VAL A 204 -23.85 -13.78 9.29
C VAL A 204 -23.08 -15.05 9.69
N LYS A 205 -23.33 -16.17 9.02
CA LYS A 205 -22.66 -17.45 9.30
C LYS A 205 -21.55 -17.73 8.28
N LEU A 206 -20.30 -17.77 8.72
CA LEU A 206 -19.13 -18.05 7.89
C LEU A 206 -18.59 -19.46 8.16
N ASN A 207 -18.45 -20.27 7.11
CA ASN A 207 -17.83 -21.59 7.18
C ASN A 207 -16.78 -21.74 6.08
N PHE A 208 -15.53 -21.47 6.41
CA PHE A 208 -14.43 -21.43 5.44
C PHE A 208 -13.44 -22.56 5.68
N SER A 209 -13.01 -23.19 4.58
CA SER A 209 -12.05 -24.28 4.61
C SER A 209 -11.00 -24.10 3.53
N THR A 210 -9.74 -24.24 3.90
CA THR A 210 -8.65 -24.22 2.93
C THR A 210 -7.53 -25.19 3.27
N ASP A 211 -6.74 -25.60 2.28
CA ASP A 211 -5.57 -26.43 2.54
C ASP A 211 -4.37 -25.56 2.91
N ARG A 212 -4.06 -24.59 2.05
CA ARG A 212 -2.93 -23.65 2.13
C ARG A 212 -3.30 -22.23 1.69
N GLY A 213 -4.56 -21.86 1.70
CA GLY A 213 -5.02 -20.51 1.38
C GLY A 213 -4.89 -19.51 2.53
N ILE A 214 -5.23 -18.26 2.24
CA ILE A 214 -5.29 -17.15 3.18
C ILE A 214 -6.77 -16.77 3.38
N ILE A 215 -7.16 -16.39 4.60
CA ILE A 215 -8.50 -15.86 4.88
C ILE A 215 -8.38 -14.41 5.35
N LEU A 216 -9.07 -13.48 4.68
CA LEU A 216 -9.13 -12.07 5.03
C LEU A 216 -10.57 -11.71 5.40
N LEU A 217 -10.80 -11.32 6.65
CA LEU A 217 -12.12 -10.94 7.15
C LEU A 217 -12.17 -9.43 7.36
N ASN A 218 -12.84 -8.73 6.44
CA ASN A 218 -13.02 -7.27 6.42
C ASN A 218 -11.70 -6.49 6.45
N VAL A 219 -10.65 -7.09 5.89
CA VAL A 219 -9.36 -6.44 5.71
C VAL A 219 -9.05 -6.39 4.22
N PRO A 220 -8.84 -5.18 3.65
CA PRO A 220 -8.43 -5.04 2.26
C PRO A 220 -7.11 -5.78 2.00
N PRO A 221 -6.95 -6.48 0.86
CA PRO A 221 -5.69 -7.19 0.56
C PRO A 221 -4.44 -6.31 0.57
N ALA A 222 -4.58 -5.02 0.23
CA ALA A 222 -3.46 -4.07 0.27
C ALA A 222 -2.97 -3.76 1.69
N GLU A 223 -3.77 -4.03 2.71
CA GLU A 223 -3.41 -3.89 4.14
C GLU A 223 -2.86 -5.19 4.74
N VAL A 224 -2.70 -6.24 3.92
CA VAL A 224 -2.21 -7.54 4.37
C VAL A 224 -0.73 -7.65 4.08
N MET A 225 0.01 -8.16 5.06
CA MET A 225 1.45 -8.38 4.90
C MET A 225 1.74 -9.46 3.87
N ASN A 226 2.92 -9.35 3.26
CA ASN A 226 3.43 -10.35 2.32
C ASN A 226 3.69 -11.71 2.97
N ASN A 227 3.87 -11.76 4.31
CA ASN A 227 4.03 -13.00 5.06
C ASN A 227 3.16 -13.01 6.34
N LEU A 228 2.32 -14.04 6.46
CA LEU A 228 1.32 -14.20 7.53
C LEU A 228 1.76 -15.15 8.65
N GLY A 229 3.00 -15.63 8.63
CA GLY A 229 3.54 -16.45 9.71
C GLY A 229 3.89 -15.61 10.93
N GLU A 230 3.35 -15.98 12.10
CA GLU A 230 3.74 -15.35 13.37
C GLU A 230 5.25 -15.56 13.63
N LYS A 231 5.97 -14.46 13.91
CA LYS A 231 7.43 -14.45 14.08
C LYS A 231 7.87 -13.51 15.22
N PRO A 232 9.05 -13.73 15.85
CA PRO A 232 9.59 -12.85 16.87
C PRO A 232 9.77 -11.42 16.36
N LEU A 233 9.51 -10.43 17.23
CA LEU A 233 9.66 -9.01 16.88
C LEU A 233 11.12 -8.64 16.59
N THR A 234 11.32 -7.95 15.47
CA THR A 234 12.57 -7.31 15.06
C THR A 234 12.84 -6.05 15.87
N GLU A 235 14.06 -5.52 15.84
CA GLU A 235 14.40 -4.22 16.42
C GLU A 235 13.60 -3.10 15.76
N ALA A 236 13.37 -3.19 14.44
CA ALA A 236 12.45 -2.28 13.74
C ALA A 236 11.05 -2.29 14.35
N ALA A 237 10.44 -3.48 14.49
CA ALA A 237 9.10 -3.62 15.06
C ALA A 237 9.03 -3.13 16.52
N LYS A 238 10.05 -3.43 17.33
CA LYS A 238 10.13 -2.93 18.71
C LYS A 238 10.23 -1.41 18.78
N ALA A 239 10.99 -0.77 17.89
CA ALA A 239 11.10 0.68 17.81
C ALA A 239 9.77 1.32 17.40
N ILE A 240 9.10 0.76 16.39
CA ILE A 240 7.77 1.19 15.96
C ILE A 240 6.77 1.11 17.13
N ILE A 241 6.78 0.03 17.91
CA ILE A 241 5.93 -0.11 19.10
C ILE A 241 6.28 0.95 20.16
N ARG A 242 7.56 1.17 20.44
CA ARG A 242 8.01 2.22 21.37
C ARG A 242 7.59 3.62 20.92
N SER A 243 7.45 3.81 19.60
CA SER A 243 7.04 5.09 19.02
C SER A 243 5.59 5.46 19.36
N GLY A 244 4.71 4.50 19.66
CA GLY A 244 3.30 4.81 19.93
C GLY A 244 2.47 5.18 18.70
N ASP A 245 3.00 4.99 17.47
CA ASP A 245 2.22 5.19 16.24
C ASP A 245 1.12 4.12 16.16
N GLY A 246 -0.13 4.52 16.35
CA GLY A 246 -1.26 3.61 16.51
C GLY A 246 -1.55 2.75 15.29
N LEU A 247 -1.37 3.28 14.07
CA LEU A 247 -1.62 2.54 12.84
C LEU A 247 -0.54 1.47 12.64
N LEU A 248 0.73 1.86 12.77
CA LEU A 248 1.85 0.93 12.63
C LEU A 248 1.86 -0.13 13.72
N MET A 249 1.55 0.25 14.97
CA MET A 249 1.41 -0.68 16.09
C MET A 249 0.29 -1.70 15.85
N GLU A 250 -0.85 -1.26 15.32
CA GLU A 250 -1.97 -2.14 15.04
C GLU A 250 -1.62 -3.16 13.95
N SER A 251 -0.88 -2.76 12.91
CA SER A 251 -0.34 -3.69 11.91
C SER A 251 0.57 -4.74 12.55
N ILE A 252 1.50 -4.35 13.42
CA ILE A 252 2.39 -5.30 14.13
C ILE A 252 1.60 -6.21 15.09
N ARG A 253 0.59 -5.67 15.79
CA ARG A 253 -0.29 -6.45 16.68
C ARG A 253 -1.04 -7.52 15.90
N ARG A 254 -1.60 -7.19 14.74
CA ARG A 254 -2.27 -8.15 13.85
C ARG A 254 -1.29 -9.19 13.31
N ALA A 255 -0.07 -8.76 13.01
CA ALA A 255 0.97 -9.62 12.45
C ALA A 255 1.52 -10.67 13.42
N SER A 256 1.72 -10.26 14.68
CA SER A 256 2.39 -11.08 15.68
C SER A 256 1.80 -10.86 17.08
N PRO A 257 0.54 -11.25 17.30
CA PRO A 257 -0.23 -10.87 18.49
C PRO A 257 0.40 -11.37 19.78
N LYS A 258 0.98 -12.59 19.78
CA LYS A 258 1.64 -13.14 20.98
C LYS A 258 2.86 -12.31 21.36
N TYR A 259 3.78 -12.11 20.42
CA TYR A 259 5.04 -11.40 20.68
C TYR A 259 4.81 -9.91 20.95
N PHE A 260 3.80 -9.30 20.31
CA PHE A 260 3.34 -7.96 20.63
C PHE A 260 2.87 -7.86 22.08
N ALA A 261 1.98 -8.76 22.51
CA ALA A 261 1.47 -8.77 23.88
C ALA A 261 2.57 -9.01 24.93
N GLU A 262 3.51 -9.91 24.65
CA GLU A 262 4.68 -10.14 25.51
C GLU A 262 5.56 -8.89 25.63
N TYR A 263 5.88 -8.23 24.51
CA TYR A 263 6.71 -7.02 24.51
C TYR A 263 6.02 -5.81 25.15
N MET A 264 4.72 -5.61 24.92
CA MET A 264 3.94 -4.54 25.55
C MET A 264 3.93 -4.62 27.08
N ARG A 265 4.01 -5.84 27.65
CA ARG A 265 4.14 -6.03 29.11
C ARG A 265 5.47 -5.57 29.67
N THR A 266 6.51 -5.45 28.83
CA THR A 266 7.84 -4.98 29.23
C THR A 266 7.98 -3.47 29.18
N LEU A 267 7.09 -2.79 28.44
CA LEU A 267 7.13 -1.34 28.28
C LEU A 267 6.48 -0.64 29.47
N PRO A 268 6.97 0.56 29.84
CA PRO A 268 6.27 1.40 30.80
C PRO A 268 4.87 1.75 30.25
N PRO A 269 3.86 1.94 31.13
CA PRO A 269 2.52 2.33 30.69
C PRO A 269 2.61 3.60 29.85
N LEU A 270 1.97 3.58 28.67
CA LEU A 270 1.84 4.76 27.81
C LEU A 270 1.29 5.89 28.68
N ARG A 271 2.03 7.01 28.77
CA ARG A 271 1.52 8.19 29.46
C ARG A 271 0.25 8.60 28.71
N PRO A 272 -0.92 8.68 29.35
CA PRO A 272 -2.11 9.16 28.68
C PRO A 272 -1.79 10.56 28.14
N GLU A 273 -2.00 10.75 26.84
CA GLU A 273 -1.97 12.09 26.28
C GLU A 273 -2.94 12.97 27.08
N PRO A 274 -2.61 14.25 27.34
CA PRO A 274 -3.55 15.15 27.99
C PRO A 274 -4.87 15.13 27.22
N SER A 275 -5.91 14.61 27.85
CA SER A 275 -7.25 14.61 27.26
C SER A 275 -7.71 16.06 27.19
N LEU A 276 -8.00 16.54 25.98
CA LEU A 276 -8.60 17.85 25.81
C LEU A 276 -9.94 17.88 26.57
N ILE A 277 -10.10 18.88 27.43
CA ILE A 277 -11.40 19.21 28.01
C ILE A 277 -12.21 19.81 26.87
N SER A 278 -13.22 19.08 26.39
CA SER A 278 -14.22 19.62 25.47
C SER A 278 -15.03 20.69 26.20
N GLN A 279 -14.52 21.93 26.24
CA GLN A 279 -15.39 23.07 26.34
C GLN A 279 -16.23 23.08 25.06
N ARG A 280 -17.55 22.93 25.20
CA ARG A 280 -18.50 23.25 24.13
C ARG A 280 -18.30 24.72 23.76
N ARG A 281 -17.41 25.01 22.82
CA ARG A 281 -17.48 26.24 22.03
C ARG A 281 -18.66 26.06 21.08
N ASN A 282 -19.76 26.74 21.39
CA ASN A 282 -20.69 27.15 20.34
C ASN A 282 -19.91 28.12 19.45
N ALA A 283 -19.23 27.62 18.42
CA ALA A 283 -18.54 28.44 17.46
C ALA A 283 -19.42 28.57 16.22
N ALA A 284 -19.92 29.78 15.98
CA ALA A 284 -20.16 30.22 14.61
C ALA A 284 -18.86 30.01 13.83
N SER A 285 -18.96 29.45 12.62
CA SER A 285 -17.84 29.12 11.77
C SER A 285 -17.15 30.39 11.25
N GLU A 286 -16.33 31.03 12.07
CA GLU A 286 -15.25 31.87 11.59
C GLU A 286 -14.15 30.95 11.06
N THR A 287 -13.86 31.03 9.77
CA THR A 287 -12.67 30.43 9.16
C THR A 287 -11.43 31.03 9.81
N VAL A 288 -10.89 30.34 10.82
CA VAL A 288 -9.64 30.73 11.45
C VAL A 288 -8.51 30.51 10.45
N LYS A 289 -7.76 31.57 10.16
CA LYS A 289 -6.56 31.50 9.33
C LYS A 289 -5.34 31.26 10.20
N GLY A 290 -4.51 30.28 9.84
CA GLY A 290 -3.24 29.96 10.49
C GLY A 290 -2.06 30.35 9.62
N GLU A 291 -0.89 30.57 10.24
CA GLU A 291 0.37 30.69 9.51
C GLU A 291 1.02 29.32 9.38
N PHE A 292 1.52 29.04 8.18
CA PHE A 292 2.15 27.78 7.82
C PHE A 292 3.48 28.04 7.14
N LYS A 293 4.36 27.06 7.27
CA LYS A 293 5.63 26.97 6.56
C LYS A 293 5.60 25.71 5.70
N ALA A 294 5.84 25.87 4.41
CA ALA A 294 6.01 24.77 3.46
C ALA A 294 7.43 24.76 2.91
N ILE A 295 8.00 23.57 2.76
CA ILE A 295 9.18 23.36 1.92
C ILE A 295 8.67 22.90 0.55
N VAL A 296 8.99 23.68 -0.48
CA VAL A 296 8.55 23.41 -1.85
C VAL A 296 9.73 23.26 -2.77
N ARG A 297 9.50 22.51 -3.85
CA ARG A 297 10.44 22.38 -4.95
C ARG A 297 9.78 22.85 -6.22
N ALA A 298 10.53 23.56 -7.04
CA ALA A 298 10.10 23.91 -8.38
C ALA A 298 10.80 23.02 -9.39
N VAL A 299 10.03 22.39 -10.25
CA VAL A 299 10.52 21.41 -11.23
C VAL A 299 9.97 21.68 -12.63
N ASP A 300 10.70 21.26 -13.66
CA ASP A 300 10.20 21.26 -15.03
C ASP A 300 9.31 20.04 -15.33
N SER A 301 8.84 19.92 -16.57
CA SER A 301 8.04 18.76 -17.02
C SER A 301 8.79 17.43 -16.98
N ALA A 302 10.12 17.45 -16.85
CA ALA A 302 10.98 16.28 -16.69
C ALA A 302 11.36 16.04 -15.21
N ASN A 303 10.67 16.70 -14.26
CA ASN A 303 10.96 16.68 -12.83
C ASN A 303 12.35 17.20 -12.42
N ARG A 304 13.04 17.93 -13.29
CA ARG A 304 14.36 18.51 -12.97
C ARG A 304 14.18 19.80 -12.19
N ALA A 305 15.03 20.00 -11.19
CA ALA A 305 15.03 21.19 -10.35
C ALA A 305 15.22 22.49 -11.14
N VAL A 306 14.37 23.48 -10.87
CA VAL A 306 14.46 24.85 -11.43
C VAL A 306 14.93 25.82 -10.35
N ALA A 307 16.15 26.33 -10.51
CA ALA A 307 16.74 27.32 -9.61
C ALA A 307 16.39 28.77 -10.03
N GLY A 308 16.62 29.72 -9.12
CA GLY A 308 16.52 31.16 -9.42
C GLY A 308 15.09 31.68 -9.55
N LEU A 309 14.13 31.08 -8.85
CA LEU A 309 12.78 31.62 -8.71
C LEU A 309 12.76 32.68 -7.61
N GLY A 310 12.12 33.81 -7.90
CA GLY A 310 11.85 34.88 -6.95
C GLY A 310 10.47 34.72 -6.28
N PRO A 311 10.15 35.55 -5.28
CA PRO A 311 8.86 35.50 -4.60
C PRO A 311 7.65 35.68 -5.54
N ASP A 312 7.78 36.54 -6.54
CA ASP A 312 6.71 36.84 -7.53
C ASP A 312 6.44 35.67 -8.49
N ASP A 313 7.33 34.67 -8.51
CA ASP A 313 7.14 33.47 -9.31
C ASP A 313 6.17 32.48 -8.66
N PHE A 314 5.71 32.71 -7.43
CA PHE A 314 4.82 31.80 -6.70
C PHE A 314 3.45 32.41 -6.41
N GLN A 315 2.41 31.57 -6.47
CA GLN A 315 1.04 31.91 -6.10
C GLN A 315 0.45 30.83 -5.21
N ILE A 316 -0.38 31.26 -4.25
CA ILE A 316 -1.12 30.38 -3.37
C ILE A 316 -2.61 30.52 -3.65
N GLU A 317 -3.30 29.40 -3.73
CA GLU A 317 -4.76 29.33 -3.87
C GLU A 317 -5.34 28.44 -2.77
N THR A 318 -6.44 28.86 -2.15
CA THR A 318 -7.26 28.00 -1.27
C THR A 318 -8.69 28.07 -1.77
N SER A 319 -9.24 26.92 -2.18
CA SER A 319 -10.64 26.86 -2.67
C SER A 319 -10.93 27.81 -3.84
N GLY A 320 -9.94 28.04 -4.71
CA GLY A 320 -10.03 28.97 -5.84
C GLY A 320 -9.88 30.45 -5.47
N ARG A 321 -9.60 30.79 -4.21
CA ARG A 321 -9.32 32.16 -3.76
C ARG A 321 -7.81 32.35 -3.56
N PRO A 322 -7.23 33.52 -3.93
CA PRO A 322 -5.83 33.82 -3.63
C PRO A 322 -5.57 33.78 -2.12
N GLY A 323 -4.53 33.06 -1.71
CA GLY A 323 -3.99 33.10 -0.35
C GLY A 323 -2.85 34.10 -0.22
N GLU A 324 -2.45 34.36 1.03
CA GLU A 324 -1.42 35.35 1.36
C GLU A 324 -0.08 34.65 1.55
N ILE A 325 0.91 34.97 0.70
CA ILE A 325 2.31 34.60 0.89
C ILE A 325 2.95 35.65 1.81
N LEU A 326 3.57 35.19 2.90
CA LEU A 326 4.24 36.05 3.87
C LEU A 326 5.73 36.21 3.56
N GLU A 327 6.38 35.11 3.18
CA GLU A 327 7.82 35.08 2.92
C GLU A 327 8.18 33.92 1.98
N ILE A 328 9.11 34.16 1.05
CA ILE A 328 9.71 33.10 0.23
C ILE A 328 11.22 33.28 0.27
N LYS A 329 11.94 32.21 0.61
CA LYS A 329 13.40 32.19 0.58
C LYS A 329 13.94 30.85 0.12
N PRO A 330 15.14 30.79 -0.48
CA PRO A 330 15.83 29.52 -0.70
C PRO A 330 16.02 28.77 0.62
N ALA A 331 15.79 27.47 0.62
CA ALA A 331 16.02 26.61 1.78
C ALA A 331 17.52 26.35 1.92
N THR A 332 18.22 27.23 2.65
CA THR A 332 19.68 27.17 2.85
C THR A 332 20.09 26.35 4.09
N ALA A 333 19.13 25.93 4.90
CA ALA A 333 19.38 25.08 6.07
C ALA A 333 19.92 23.71 5.63
N PRO A 334 20.91 23.13 6.35
CA PRO A 334 21.41 21.80 6.05
C PRO A 334 20.32 20.74 6.07
N VAL A 335 20.52 19.68 5.29
CA VAL A 335 19.61 18.53 5.23
C VAL A 335 20.13 17.41 6.13
N ASN A 336 19.21 16.79 6.86
CA ASN A 336 19.43 15.52 7.55
C ASN A 336 19.05 14.39 6.61
N LEU A 337 20.04 13.65 6.13
CA LEU A 337 19.84 12.62 5.14
C LEU A 337 20.02 11.24 5.76
N VAL A 338 19.06 10.35 5.54
CA VAL A 338 19.20 8.93 5.84
C VAL A 338 19.49 8.19 4.54
N LEU A 339 20.65 7.55 4.47
CA LEU A 339 20.96 6.61 3.41
C LEU A 339 20.52 5.22 3.88
N LEU A 340 19.41 4.75 3.33
CA LEU A 340 18.80 3.46 3.65
C LEU A 340 19.21 2.42 2.60
N LEU A 341 20.06 1.47 2.99
CA LEU A 341 20.67 0.50 2.09
C LEU A 341 20.11 -0.90 2.32
N ASP A 342 19.59 -1.50 1.26
CA ASP A 342 19.21 -2.90 1.25
C ASP A 342 20.46 -3.79 1.24
N VAL A 343 20.53 -4.71 2.19
CA VAL A 343 21.60 -5.71 2.32
C VAL A 343 21.00 -7.12 2.42
N SER A 344 19.85 -7.35 1.80
CA SER A 344 19.21 -8.66 1.73
C SER A 344 19.95 -9.64 0.81
N GLY A 345 19.55 -10.92 0.85
CA GLY A 345 20.18 -11.97 0.05
C GLY A 345 20.04 -11.77 -1.47
N SER A 346 19.06 -11.00 -1.94
CA SER A 346 18.90 -10.70 -3.37
C SER A 346 20.03 -9.83 -3.92
N VAL A 347 20.70 -9.06 -3.05
CA VAL A 347 21.81 -8.17 -3.40
C VAL A 347 23.18 -8.67 -2.96
N GLU A 348 23.27 -9.90 -2.45
CA GLU A 348 24.50 -10.46 -1.84
C GLU A 348 25.71 -10.44 -2.77
N ASN A 349 25.53 -10.77 -4.05
CA ASN A 349 26.63 -10.78 -5.02
C ASN A 349 27.13 -9.37 -5.42
N TYR A 350 26.56 -8.30 -4.83
CA TYR A 350 26.73 -6.92 -5.30
C TYR A 350 26.98 -5.93 -4.18
N THR A 351 27.22 -6.43 -2.97
CA THR A 351 27.55 -5.60 -1.81
C THR A 351 28.71 -4.63 -2.11
N THR A 352 29.73 -5.08 -2.83
CA THR A 352 30.86 -4.21 -3.26
C THR A 352 30.40 -3.04 -4.11
N PHE A 353 29.43 -3.27 -5.01
CA PHE A 353 28.87 -2.21 -5.84
C PHE A 353 28.02 -1.23 -5.00
N ILE A 354 27.16 -1.75 -4.12
CA ILE A 354 26.36 -0.94 -3.20
C ILE A 354 27.25 -0.04 -2.34
N ARG A 355 28.34 -0.58 -1.77
CA ARG A 355 29.33 0.20 -1.02
C ARG A 355 29.95 1.31 -1.86
N LYS A 356 30.34 1.01 -3.11
CA LYS A 356 30.95 2.00 -4.02
C LYS A 356 29.95 3.11 -4.37
N ALA A 357 28.70 2.76 -4.68
CA ALA A 357 27.64 3.70 -4.99
C ALA A 357 27.32 4.61 -3.78
N ALA A 358 27.19 4.03 -2.60
CA ALA A 358 26.97 4.77 -1.35
C ALA A 358 28.11 5.77 -1.06
N ARG A 359 29.38 5.35 -1.24
CA ARG A 359 30.55 6.26 -1.10
C ARG A 359 30.47 7.42 -2.07
N ALA A 360 30.18 7.13 -3.34
CA ALA A 360 30.09 8.16 -4.36
C ALA A 360 28.98 9.17 -4.02
N PHE A 361 27.84 8.71 -3.48
CA PHE A 361 26.80 9.59 -3.00
C PHE A 361 27.26 10.49 -1.83
N ILE A 362 27.89 9.92 -0.80
CA ILE A 362 28.44 10.67 0.35
C ILE A 362 29.37 11.79 -0.12
N GLU A 363 30.15 11.56 -1.18
CA GLU A 363 31.03 12.58 -1.75
C GLU A 363 30.27 13.74 -2.41
N THR A 364 29.09 13.50 -3.00
CA THR A 364 28.26 14.54 -3.65
C THR A 364 27.52 15.46 -2.67
N VAL A 365 27.28 14.99 -1.44
CA VAL A 365 26.52 15.71 -0.40
C VAL A 365 27.28 16.96 0.09
N ASP A 366 26.53 18.03 0.43
CA ASP A 366 27.11 19.29 0.95
C ASP A 366 27.85 19.02 2.27
N PRO A 367 29.03 19.61 2.51
CA PRO A 367 29.77 19.41 3.77
C PRO A 367 29.02 19.78 5.06
N ARG A 368 27.94 20.57 4.96
CA ARG A 368 27.09 20.94 6.11
C ARG A 368 25.96 19.96 6.36
N ASP A 369 25.59 19.15 5.39
CA ASP A 369 24.53 18.16 5.53
C ASP A 369 25.00 17.04 6.47
N ARG A 370 24.05 16.51 7.26
CA ARG A 370 24.31 15.40 8.17
C ARG A 370 23.74 14.13 7.57
N VAL A 371 24.55 13.08 7.45
CA VAL A 371 24.13 11.79 6.91
C VAL A 371 24.10 10.75 8.03
N SER A 372 23.08 9.92 8.04
CA SER A 372 23.01 8.66 8.81
C SER A 372 22.93 7.50 7.82
N ILE A 373 23.63 6.40 8.11
CA ILE A 373 23.60 5.19 7.28
C ILE A 373 22.89 4.10 8.06
N ILE A 374 21.80 3.61 7.48
CA ILE A 374 21.01 2.51 8.02
C ILE A 374 20.96 1.42 6.97
N ILE A 375 21.27 0.20 7.37
CA ILE A 375 21.15 -0.98 6.52
C ILE A 375 19.94 -1.81 6.97
N PHE A 376 19.35 -2.56 6.05
CA PHE A 376 18.27 -3.47 6.38
C PHE A 376 18.32 -4.78 5.58
N ASN A 377 17.88 -5.85 6.21
CA ASN A 377 17.56 -7.13 5.60
C ASN A 377 16.28 -7.68 6.26
N GLU A 378 16.32 -8.73 7.08
CA GLU A 378 15.20 -9.16 7.92
C GLU A 378 14.94 -8.22 9.11
N ASP A 379 15.94 -7.41 9.47
CA ASP A 379 15.88 -6.39 10.51
C ASP A 379 16.69 -5.15 10.08
N VAL A 380 16.64 -4.08 10.89
CA VAL A 380 17.37 -2.84 10.67
C VAL A 380 18.61 -2.75 11.55
N LYS A 381 19.66 -2.14 11.03
CA LYS A 381 20.85 -1.79 11.79
C LYS A 381 21.33 -0.39 11.42
N SER A 382 21.41 0.50 12.41
CA SER A 382 22.07 1.80 12.24
C SER A 382 23.58 1.58 12.28
N LEU A 383 24.27 1.90 11.19
CA LEU A 383 25.73 1.83 11.11
C LEU A 383 26.36 3.10 11.66
N VAL A 384 25.77 4.25 11.33
CA VAL A 384 26.27 5.58 11.70
C VAL A 384 25.08 6.50 11.95
N SER A 385 25.07 7.15 13.12
CA SER A 385 24.15 8.24 13.45
C SER A 385 24.47 9.51 12.65
N PHE A 386 23.57 10.50 12.62
CA PHE A 386 23.78 11.73 11.86
C PHE A 386 25.15 12.40 12.11
N THR A 387 25.98 12.45 11.08
CA THR A 387 27.32 13.06 11.09
C THR A 387 27.60 13.73 9.74
N SER A 388 28.48 14.74 9.72
CA SER A 388 29.03 15.31 8.48
C SER A 388 30.43 14.78 8.16
N ASP A 389 30.97 13.86 8.98
CA ASP A 389 32.27 13.24 8.73
C ASP A 389 32.20 12.19 7.62
N LYS A 390 32.62 12.59 6.41
CA LYS A 390 32.66 11.72 5.23
C LYS A 390 33.58 10.51 5.41
N ARG A 391 34.61 10.57 6.26
CA ARG A 391 35.52 9.44 6.52
C ARG A 391 34.85 8.40 7.39
N GLU A 392 34.17 8.84 8.45
CA GLU A 392 33.38 7.96 9.32
C GLU A 392 32.32 7.22 8.49
N LEU A 393 31.50 7.98 7.74
CA LEU A 393 30.49 7.44 6.84
C LEU A 393 31.07 6.42 5.85
N SER A 394 32.16 6.79 5.19
CA SER A 394 32.87 5.91 4.26
C SER A 394 33.36 4.63 4.91
N SER A 395 34.00 4.71 6.09
CA SER A 395 34.55 3.53 6.77
C SER A 395 33.47 2.56 7.25
N SER A 396 32.30 3.07 7.63
CA SER A 396 31.18 2.24 8.11
C SER A 396 30.63 1.29 7.05
N LEU A 397 30.77 1.64 5.77
CA LEU A 397 30.27 0.84 4.65
C LEU A 397 31.02 -0.50 4.49
N ASP A 398 32.20 -0.66 5.12
CA ASP A 398 32.95 -1.91 5.08
C ASP A 398 32.55 -2.89 6.20
N THR A 399 31.58 -2.53 7.05
CA THR A 399 31.26 -3.27 8.29
C THR A 399 30.03 -4.18 8.20
N PHE A 400 29.42 -4.28 7.02
CA PHE A 400 28.21 -5.07 6.81
C PHE A 400 28.38 -6.10 5.71
N ASP A 401 27.71 -7.23 5.86
CA ASP A 401 27.54 -8.24 4.83
C ASP A 401 26.07 -8.33 4.44
N ALA A 402 25.81 -8.89 3.26
CA ALA A 402 24.45 -9.05 2.74
C ALA A 402 23.94 -10.48 2.93
N GLY A 403 22.64 -10.62 3.13
CA GLY A 403 21.97 -11.90 3.35
C GLY A 403 20.62 -11.77 4.04
N GLY A 404 19.83 -12.85 4.04
CA GLY A 404 18.50 -12.89 4.65
C GLY A 404 17.38 -12.37 3.74
N GLY A 405 16.18 -12.22 4.31
CA GLY A 405 15.01 -11.64 3.65
C GLY A 405 15.05 -10.11 3.58
N THR A 406 13.93 -9.53 3.15
CA THR A 406 13.81 -8.09 2.85
C THR A 406 12.61 -7.52 3.61
N ALA A 407 12.87 -6.81 4.72
CA ALA A 407 11.91 -6.11 5.59
C ALA A 407 11.95 -4.60 5.30
N TYR A 408 11.65 -4.26 4.05
CA TYR A 408 11.77 -2.92 3.50
C TYR A 408 10.78 -1.92 4.13
N TYR A 409 9.51 -2.32 4.27
CA TYR A 409 8.50 -1.45 4.87
C TYR A 409 8.78 -1.17 6.35
N ASP A 410 9.19 -2.20 7.10
CA ASP A 410 9.63 -2.04 8.49
C ASP A 410 10.83 -1.09 8.60
N ALA A 411 11.76 -1.16 7.62
CA ALA A 411 12.92 -0.28 7.58
C ALA A 411 12.55 1.19 7.35
N ILE A 412 11.62 1.47 6.43
CA ILE A 412 11.09 2.83 6.24
C ILE A 412 10.42 3.31 7.52
N ALA A 413 9.54 2.52 8.11
CA ALA A 413 8.84 2.88 9.34
C ALA A 413 9.80 3.13 10.51
N PHE A 414 10.87 2.34 10.65
CA PHE A 414 11.92 2.56 11.63
C PHE A 414 12.59 3.93 11.43
N VAL A 415 12.95 4.27 10.19
CA VAL A 415 13.55 5.57 9.88
C VAL A 415 12.60 6.71 10.26
N LEU A 416 11.32 6.61 9.89
CA LEU A 416 10.32 7.64 10.19
C LEU A 416 10.08 7.81 11.70
N THR A 417 9.96 6.70 12.42
CA THR A 417 9.47 6.70 13.82
C THR A 417 10.58 6.83 14.87
N GLU A 418 11.77 6.28 14.62
CA GLU A 418 12.89 6.31 15.55
C GLU A 418 13.95 7.33 15.13
N THR A 419 14.32 7.36 13.84
CA THR A 419 15.48 8.14 13.36
C THR A 419 15.13 9.60 13.08
N LEU A 420 14.01 9.86 12.40
CA LEU A 420 13.62 11.20 11.95
C LEU A 420 12.68 11.91 12.92
N ARG A 421 11.96 11.18 13.77
CA ARG A 421 11.04 11.77 14.75
C ARG A 421 11.71 12.83 15.65
N PRO A 422 12.95 12.65 16.17
CA PRO A 422 13.62 13.68 16.97
C PRO A 422 13.94 14.96 16.18
N LEU A 423 13.92 14.90 14.84
CA LEU A 423 14.24 15.99 13.91
C LEU A 423 12.96 16.61 13.31
N LYS A 424 11.79 16.42 13.94
CA LYS A 424 10.52 16.94 13.43
C LYS A 424 10.59 18.46 13.21
N GLY A 425 10.29 18.90 11.99
CA GLY A 425 10.36 20.30 11.58
C GLY A 425 11.71 20.71 10.96
N GLU A 426 12.74 19.86 11.03
CA GLU A 426 13.97 20.03 10.26
C GLU A 426 13.84 19.48 8.83
N ARG A 427 14.75 19.88 7.95
CA ARG A 427 14.81 19.35 6.58
C ARG A 427 15.34 17.93 6.62
N THR A 428 14.51 16.96 6.28
CA THR A 428 14.86 15.54 6.30
C THR A 428 14.64 14.91 4.93
N ALA A 429 15.51 13.98 4.56
CA ALA A 429 15.38 13.18 3.34
C ALA A 429 15.82 11.74 3.57
N ILE A 430 15.19 10.80 2.88
CA ILE A 430 15.54 9.38 2.87
C ILE A 430 15.93 9.01 1.43
N VAL A 431 17.15 8.55 1.24
CA VAL A 431 17.62 8.00 -0.04
C VAL A 431 17.70 6.50 0.12
N ILE A 432 16.90 5.78 -0.67
CA ILE A 432 16.74 4.33 -0.54
C ILE A 432 17.41 3.66 -1.73
N LEU A 433 18.27 2.68 -1.47
CA LEU A 433 18.83 1.81 -2.50
C LEU A 433 18.36 0.37 -2.22
N THR A 434 17.51 -0.17 -3.09
CA THR A 434 16.88 -1.49 -2.94
C THR A 434 16.49 -2.07 -4.30
N ASP A 435 16.18 -3.36 -4.35
CA ASP A 435 15.47 -3.98 -5.47
C ASP A 435 13.94 -3.95 -5.30
N GLY A 436 13.44 -3.47 -4.15
CA GLY A 436 12.05 -3.08 -3.93
C GLY A 436 11.08 -4.21 -3.55
N ASP A 437 11.54 -5.45 -3.49
CA ASP A 437 10.67 -6.62 -3.24
C ASP A 437 10.64 -7.01 -1.75
N ASP A 438 9.71 -6.41 -0.99
CA ASP A 438 9.48 -6.77 0.41
C ASP A 438 8.91 -8.20 0.56
N ASN A 439 9.48 -8.99 1.47
CA ASN A 439 8.99 -10.34 1.80
C ASN A 439 9.02 -10.67 3.29
N ARG A 440 9.50 -9.74 4.11
CA ARG A 440 9.76 -9.99 5.53
C ARG A 440 9.18 -8.94 6.46
N SER A 441 8.56 -7.86 5.98
CA SER A 441 8.01 -6.83 6.88
C SER A 441 6.82 -7.33 7.71
N PHE A 442 6.66 -6.77 8.90
CA PHE A 442 5.42 -6.83 9.70
C PHE A 442 4.38 -5.83 9.20
N LEU A 443 4.82 -4.76 8.55
CA LEU A 443 3.94 -3.73 8.02
C LEU A 443 3.51 -4.06 6.58
N PRO A 444 2.26 -3.78 6.20
CA PRO A 444 1.88 -3.63 4.80
C PRO A 444 2.31 -2.25 4.28
N PHE A 445 2.45 -2.11 2.96
CA PHE A 445 2.83 -0.85 2.33
C PHE A 445 1.90 0.32 2.71
N GLU A 446 0.58 0.10 2.72
CA GLU A 446 -0.41 1.14 2.99
C GLU A 446 -0.28 1.75 4.39
N ALA A 447 0.24 0.99 5.37
CA ALA A 447 0.42 1.49 6.73
C ALA A 447 1.46 2.63 6.80
N LEU A 448 2.38 2.71 5.82
CA LEU A 448 3.42 3.74 5.78
C LEU A 448 2.91 5.11 5.37
N ILE A 449 1.83 5.17 4.58
CA ILE A 449 1.42 6.40 3.87
C ILE A 449 1.15 7.54 4.87
N GLY A 450 0.40 7.26 5.94
CA GLY A 450 0.11 8.26 6.96
C GLY A 450 1.36 8.78 7.68
N SER A 451 2.28 7.89 8.06
CA SER A 451 3.51 8.27 8.76
C SER A 451 4.49 9.02 7.85
N ILE A 452 4.53 8.70 6.54
CA ILE A 452 5.32 9.44 5.54
C ILE A 452 4.80 10.88 5.43
N GLU A 453 3.49 11.05 5.24
CA GLU A 453 2.87 12.39 5.16
C GLU A 453 3.12 13.20 6.44
N GLU A 454 3.00 12.58 7.62
CA GLU A 454 3.22 13.29 8.88
C GLU A 454 4.71 13.67 9.08
N SER A 455 5.64 12.82 8.64
CA SER A 455 7.07 13.09 8.80
C SER A 455 7.53 14.32 8.01
N GLY A 456 6.94 14.58 6.84
CA GLY A 456 7.40 15.58 5.89
C GLY A 456 8.78 15.28 5.27
N ALA A 457 9.32 14.08 5.45
CA ALA A 457 10.61 13.69 4.89
C ALA A 457 10.48 13.44 3.38
N LEU A 458 11.44 13.96 2.59
CA LEU A 458 11.51 13.67 1.16
C LEU A 458 12.05 12.25 0.93
N ILE A 459 11.36 11.39 0.19
CA ILE A 459 11.82 10.02 -0.04
C ILE A 459 12.23 9.84 -1.51
N TYR A 460 13.45 9.36 -1.72
CA TYR A 460 14.04 9.09 -3.02
C TYR A 460 14.34 7.60 -3.18
N PRO A 461 13.40 6.80 -3.72
CA PRO A 461 13.63 5.40 -3.99
C PRO A 461 14.43 5.22 -5.28
N LEU A 462 15.62 4.63 -5.16
CA LEU A 462 16.46 4.18 -6.29
C LEU A 462 16.33 2.66 -6.38
N TYR A 463 15.54 2.23 -7.35
CA TYR A 463 15.19 0.82 -7.49
C TYR A 463 16.06 0.18 -8.57
N VAL A 464 16.84 -0.81 -8.17
CA VAL A 464 17.80 -1.49 -9.05
C VAL A 464 17.31 -2.92 -9.31
N PRO A 465 16.92 -3.29 -10.54
CA PRO A 465 16.39 -4.62 -10.83
C PRO A 465 17.44 -5.71 -10.66
N THR A 466 17.10 -6.81 -10.00
CA THR A 466 18.00 -7.95 -9.72
C THR A 466 18.72 -8.47 -10.98
N GLY A 467 18.07 -8.49 -12.14
CA GLY A 467 18.69 -8.91 -13.42
C GLY A 467 19.75 -7.95 -13.97
N LEU A 468 19.64 -6.67 -13.66
CA LEU A 468 20.60 -5.61 -14.01
C LEU A 468 21.78 -5.58 -13.06
N ILE A 469 21.49 -5.83 -11.79
CA ILE A 469 22.47 -6.06 -10.76
C ILE A 469 23.36 -7.26 -11.19
N ALA A 470 22.77 -8.35 -11.70
CA ALA A 470 23.52 -9.50 -12.25
C ALA A 470 24.34 -9.22 -13.51
N ALA A 471 23.79 -8.48 -14.47
CA ALA A 471 24.47 -8.18 -15.72
C ALA A 471 25.74 -7.32 -15.56
N GLY A 472 25.79 -6.45 -14.54
CA GLY A 472 26.96 -5.60 -14.25
C GLY A 472 28.16 -6.32 -13.61
N SER A 473 28.01 -7.60 -13.27
CA SER A 473 29.04 -8.41 -12.58
C SER A 473 29.72 -9.45 -13.48
N VAL A 474 29.38 -9.51 -14.77
CA VAL A 474 29.85 -10.56 -15.68
C VAL A 474 30.53 -9.94 -16.91
N SER A 475 31.78 -10.36 -17.16
CA SER A 475 32.52 -10.09 -18.38
C SER A 475 31.83 -10.73 -19.59
N ASP A 476 31.57 -9.91 -20.60
CA ASP A 476 31.22 -10.18 -22.00
C ASP A 476 31.27 -11.66 -22.45
N SER A 477 30.20 -12.42 -22.19
CA SER A 477 29.98 -13.75 -22.77
C SER A 477 28.49 -13.90 -23.06
N GLY A 478 28.18 -14.22 -24.31
CA GLY A 478 26.89 -13.99 -24.98
C GLY A 478 25.62 -14.55 -24.33
N PRO A 479 24.45 -14.18 -24.87
CA PRO A 479 23.16 -14.36 -24.20
C PRO A 479 22.72 -15.83 -24.24
N ASP A 480 22.74 -16.49 -23.08
CA ASP A 480 22.12 -17.80 -22.87
C ASP A 480 20.59 -17.62 -22.65
N PRO A 481 19.72 -18.12 -23.55
CA PRO A 481 18.28 -17.91 -23.51
C PRO A 481 17.56 -18.57 -22.32
N LEU A 482 18.21 -19.50 -21.62
CA LEU A 482 17.67 -20.08 -20.37
C LEU A 482 17.93 -19.18 -19.16
N ARG A 483 19.02 -18.39 -19.18
CA ARG A 483 19.37 -17.42 -18.13
C ARG A 483 18.40 -16.23 -18.10
N SER A 484 17.96 -15.72 -19.25
CA SER A 484 16.94 -14.66 -19.34
C SER A 484 15.60 -15.02 -18.72
N ARG A 485 15.27 -16.32 -18.57
CA ARG A 485 13.99 -16.77 -18.00
C ARG A 485 14.00 -16.82 -16.46
N TYR A 486 15.18 -16.97 -15.86
CA TYR A 486 15.37 -16.94 -14.40
C TYR A 486 15.84 -15.56 -13.90
N LEU A 487 16.60 -14.81 -14.71
CA LEU A 487 17.08 -13.45 -14.41
C LEU A 487 16.17 -12.33 -14.93
N GLY A 488 15.16 -12.68 -15.75
CA GLY A 488 14.19 -11.75 -16.33
C GLY A 488 13.07 -11.32 -15.38
N ARG A 489 13.20 -11.60 -14.08
CA ARG A 489 12.39 -10.92 -13.07
C ARG A 489 13.00 -9.53 -12.90
N GLY A 490 12.60 -8.61 -13.77
CA GLY A 490 12.73 -7.18 -13.46
C GLY A 490 11.97 -6.86 -12.17
N LEU A 491 12.06 -5.62 -11.71
CA LEU A 491 11.19 -5.07 -10.66
C LEU A 491 9.78 -5.62 -10.81
N THR A 492 9.20 -6.16 -9.73
CA THR A 492 7.79 -6.54 -9.79
C THR A 492 6.99 -5.28 -10.14
N SER A 493 5.92 -5.43 -10.93
CA SER A 493 5.04 -4.29 -11.24
C SER A 493 4.52 -3.63 -9.96
N GLN A 494 4.41 -4.40 -8.88
CA GLN A 494 4.06 -3.92 -7.55
C GLN A 494 5.15 -3.04 -6.94
N ALA A 495 6.40 -3.51 -6.86
CA ALA A 495 7.51 -2.73 -6.32
C ALA A 495 7.64 -1.38 -7.04
N GLU A 496 7.59 -1.36 -8.38
CA GLU A 496 7.67 -0.11 -9.14
C GLU A 496 6.50 0.85 -8.82
N MET A 497 5.27 0.34 -8.71
CA MET A 497 4.11 1.16 -8.33
C MET A 497 4.26 1.73 -6.92
N GLU A 498 4.72 0.93 -5.98
CA GLU A 498 4.94 1.33 -4.59
C GLU A 498 6.06 2.36 -4.46
N GLY A 499 7.20 2.16 -5.15
CA GLY A 499 8.29 3.13 -5.20
C GLY A 499 7.84 4.48 -5.77
N LYS A 500 7.07 4.48 -6.86
CA LYS A 500 6.46 5.69 -7.41
C LYS A 500 5.52 6.36 -6.41
N ARG A 501 4.72 5.58 -5.68
CA ARG A 501 3.78 6.09 -4.68
C ARG A 501 4.50 6.66 -3.44
N LEU A 502 5.58 6.05 -2.96
CA LEU A 502 6.43 6.59 -1.88
C LEU A 502 6.98 7.96 -2.24
N ALA A 503 7.58 8.08 -3.44
CA ALA A 503 8.10 9.33 -3.94
C ALA A 503 7.00 10.39 -4.07
N ALA A 504 5.85 10.02 -4.64
CA ALA A 504 4.73 10.95 -4.84
C ALA A 504 4.15 11.47 -3.52
N VAL A 505 3.94 10.60 -2.53
CA VAL A 505 3.37 10.98 -1.22
C VAL A 505 4.35 11.84 -0.41
N SER A 506 5.64 11.57 -0.52
CA SER A 506 6.68 12.36 0.18
C SER A 506 7.09 13.66 -0.52
N GLY A 507 6.70 13.87 -1.78
CA GLY A 507 7.21 14.97 -2.62
C GLY A 507 8.66 14.74 -3.11
N GLY A 508 9.16 13.51 -3.03
CA GLY A 508 10.42 13.07 -3.60
C GLY A 508 10.30 12.59 -5.04
N ILE A 509 11.31 11.84 -5.52
CA ILE A 509 11.36 11.32 -6.89
C ILE A 509 11.75 9.84 -6.88
N TYR A 510 11.04 9.06 -7.70
CA TYR A 510 11.36 7.67 -7.99
C TYR A 510 12.35 7.57 -9.15
N TYR A 511 13.46 6.87 -8.94
CA TYR A 511 14.48 6.62 -9.94
C TYR A 511 14.48 5.15 -10.37
N PRO A 512 13.95 4.83 -11.57
CA PRO A 512 14.05 3.49 -12.14
C PRO A 512 15.45 3.28 -12.70
N ILE A 513 16.31 2.59 -11.95
CA ILE A 513 17.69 2.37 -12.38
C ILE A 513 17.72 1.20 -13.37
N SER A 514 17.96 1.51 -14.63
CA SER A 514 18.08 0.53 -15.71
C SER A 514 19.53 0.23 -16.08
N ARG A 515 20.50 0.98 -15.52
CA ARG A 515 21.94 0.75 -15.69
C ARG A 515 22.69 1.23 -14.46
N LEU A 516 23.79 0.55 -14.10
CA LEU A 516 24.59 0.95 -12.94
C LEU A 516 25.17 2.37 -13.06
N SER A 517 25.41 2.85 -14.29
CA SER A 517 25.86 4.24 -14.54
C SER A 517 24.82 5.29 -14.13
N GLU A 518 23.53 4.96 -14.21
CA GLU A 518 22.43 5.88 -13.91
C GLU A 518 22.31 6.18 -12.41
N ILE A 519 22.89 5.34 -11.55
CA ILE A 519 22.90 5.58 -10.10
C ILE A 519 23.65 6.87 -9.78
N GLN A 520 24.80 7.10 -10.44
CA GLN A 520 25.57 8.32 -10.22
C GLN A 520 24.79 9.57 -10.69
N ASP A 521 24.09 9.45 -11.82
CA ASP A 521 23.26 10.54 -12.34
C ASP A 521 22.09 10.84 -11.40
N ALA A 522 21.43 9.80 -10.88
CA ALA A 522 20.37 9.91 -9.88
C ALA A 522 20.86 10.59 -8.60
N TYR A 523 22.04 10.21 -8.09
CA TYR A 523 22.63 10.84 -6.91
C TYR A 523 22.98 12.31 -7.11
N ASN A 524 23.56 12.66 -8.26
CA ASN A 524 23.84 14.06 -8.60
C ASN A 524 22.56 14.88 -8.68
N ASP A 525 21.50 14.32 -9.27
CA ASP A 525 20.20 14.95 -9.38
C ASP A 525 19.52 15.11 -8.00
N ILE A 526 19.56 14.10 -7.13
CA ILE A 526 19.07 14.20 -5.75
C ILE A 526 19.81 15.32 -4.99
N ALA A 527 21.14 15.36 -5.07
CA ALA A 527 21.93 16.40 -4.43
C ALA A 527 21.58 17.81 -4.96
N ALA A 528 21.31 17.94 -6.26
CA ALA A 528 20.84 19.20 -6.85
C ALA A 528 19.44 19.57 -6.33
N GLN A 529 18.51 18.61 -6.28
CA GLN A 529 17.13 18.82 -5.83
C GLN A 529 17.04 19.24 -4.36
N LEU A 530 17.89 18.66 -3.51
CA LEU A 530 17.99 19.05 -2.11
C LEU A 530 18.52 20.48 -1.94
N ARG A 531 19.23 21.04 -2.93
CA ARG A 531 19.76 22.42 -2.90
C ARG A 531 18.80 23.46 -3.48
N THR A 532 17.82 23.06 -4.28
CA THR A 532 16.90 23.96 -4.99
C THR A 532 15.51 24.04 -4.35
N ALA A 533 15.38 23.66 -3.09
CA ALA A 533 14.13 23.82 -2.36
C ALA A 533 13.94 25.27 -1.89
N TYR A 534 12.69 25.70 -1.78
CA TYR A 534 12.29 27.00 -1.27
C TYR A 534 11.45 26.81 0.00
N GLU A 535 11.66 27.66 0.97
CA GLU A 535 10.82 27.79 2.15
C GLU A 535 9.79 28.89 1.90
N ILE A 536 8.51 28.52 1.92
CA ILE A 536 7.38 29.44 1.74
C ILE A 536 6.63 29.53 3.05
N ARG A 537 6.55 30.72 3.62
CA ARG A 537 5.62 31.04 4.71
C ARG A 537 4.38 31.68 4.14
N PHE A 538 3.23 31.23 4.60
CA PHE A 538 1.95 31.66 4.08
C PHE A 538 0.85 31.59 5.12
N ARG A 539 -0.26 32.26 4.84
CA ARG A 539 -1.47 32.21 5.65
C ARG A 539 -2.58 31.50 4.90
N ALA A 540 -3.14 30.45 5.52
CA ALA A 540 -4.21 29.64 4.93
C ALA A 540 -5.31 29.34 5.95
N GLU A 541 -6.48 28.95 5.45
CA GLU A 541 -7.58 28.44 6.28
C GLU A 541 -7.12 27.12 6.93
N ILE A 542 -7.37 26.97 8.23
CA ILE A 542 -6.99 25.76 8.98
C ILE A 542 -8.03 24.67 8.71
N SER A 543 -7.56 23.45 8.50
CA SER A 543 -8.42 22.27 8.36
C SER A 543 -9.20 21.98 9.67
N SER A 544 -10.26 21.16 9.57
CA SER A 544 -11.07 20.76 10.74
C SER A 544 -10.28 20.05 11.84
N ASP A 545 -9.10 19.49 11.53
CA ASP A 545 -8.18 18.87 12.48
C ASP A 545 -7.31 19.87 13.26
N GLY A 546 -7.34 21.15 12.88
CA GLY A 546 -6.60 22.22 13.53
C GLY A 546 -5.09 22.22 13.31
N ARG A 547 -4.53 21.29 12.51
CA ARG A 547 -3.07 21.05 12.39
C ARG A 547 -2.52 21.24 10.98
N ARG A 548 -3.39 21.18 9.95
CA ARG A 548 -3.01 21.28 8.53
C ARG A 548 -3.72 22.47 7.86
N PRO A 549 -3.21 23.02 6.75
CA PRO A 549 -4.01 23.92 5.91
C PRO A 549 -5.17 23.17 5.24
N ASP A 550 -6.21 23.88 4.79
CA ASP A 550 -7.34 23.31 4.03
C ASP A 550 -6.82 22.37 2.92
N PRO A 551 -7.35 21.15 2.75
CA PRO A 551 -6.91 20.19 1.72
C PRO A 551 -6.93 20.73 0.28
N ARG A 552 -7.70 21.79 0.03
CA ARG A 552 -7.82 22.50 -1.26
C ARG A 552 -6.76 23.58 -1.46
N PHE A 553 -5.82 23.73 -0.53
CA PHE A 553 -4.65 24.58 -0.68
C PHE A 553 -3.75 24.09 -1.81
N ARG A 554 -3.29 25.01 -2.66
CA ARG A 554 -2.36 24.76 -3.76
C ARG A 554 -1.31 25.86 -3.80
N ILE A 555 -0.05 25.47 -4.03
CA ILE A 555 1.04 26.38 -4.39
C ILE A 555 1.33 26.14 -5.87
N ARG A 556 1.42 27.21 -6.65
CA ARG A 556 1.71 27.18 -8.10
C ARG A 556 2.83 28.14 -8.42
N THR A 557 3.45 27.95 -9.60
CA THR A 557 4.32 28.98 -10.16
C THR A 557 3.60 29.77 -11.26
N THR A 558 4.00 31.03 -11.46
CA THR A 558 3.58 31.86 -12.59
C THR A 558 4.42 31.61 -13.85
N ARG A 559 5.58 30.95 -13.70
CA ARG A 559 6.46 30.64 -14.83
C ARG A 559 5.87 29.50 -15.67
N PRO A 560 5.85 29.63 -17.00
CA PRO A 560 5.39 28.56 -17.88
C PRO A 560 6.29 27.33 -17.75
N ASN A 561 5.68 26.14 -17.76
CA ASN A 561 6.36 24.84 -17.68
C ASN A 561 7.13 24.58 -16.37
N VAL A 562 6.84 25.33 -15.30
CA VAL A 562 7.40 25.09 -13.97
C VAL A 562 6.28 24.68 -13.02
N PHE A 563 6.45 23.53 -12.39
CA PHE A 563 5.49 22.92 -11.47
C PHE A 563 6.03 22.96 -10.04
N VAL A 564 5.14 23.10 -9.07
CA VAL A 564 5.50 23.06 -7.65
C VAL A 564 5.16 21.71 -7.06
N GLN A 565 6.14 21.10 -6.39
CA GLN A 565 5.94 19.95 -5.52
C GLN A 565 6.09 20.40 -4.07
N ILE A 566 5.08 20.09 -3.26
CA ILE A 566 5.06 20.40 -1.83
C ILE A 566 5.64 19.19 -1.10
N GLY A 567 6.71 19.39 -0.31
CA GLY A 567 7.26 18.36 0.56
C GLY A 567 6.59 18.40 1.94
N SER A 568 7.25 19.02 2.92
CA SER A 568 6.69 19.19 4.27
C SER A 568 5.86 20.46 4.42
N VAL A 569 4.74 20.38 5.14
CA VAL A 569 3.99 21.55 5.62
C VAL A 569 3.86 21.48 7.14
N SER A 570 4.26 22.54 7.82
CA SER A 570 4.18 22.67 9.28
C SER A 570 3.47 23.96 9.66
N GLN A 571 2.54 23.89 10.61
CA GLN A 571 1.93 25.08 11.19
C GLN A 571 2.95 25.83 12.06
N LEU A 572 2.99 27.14 11.93
CA LEU A 572 3.76 28.01 12.81
C LEU A 572 2.82 28.43 13.95
N ASN A 573 3.13 27.98 15.18
CA ASN A 573 2.40 28.43 16.36
C ASN A 573 2.72 29.90 16.62
N GLN A 574 1.70 30.70 16.92
CA GLN A 574 1.87 32.05 17.49
C GLN A 574 2.19 31.98 18.97
#